data_AF-A0A947QJF9-F1
#
_entry.id   AF-A0A947QJF9-F1
#
_cell.length_a   1.000
_cell.length_b   1.000
_cell.length_c   1.000
_cell.angle_alpha   90.00
_cell.angle_beta   90.00
_cell.angle_gamma   90.00
#
_symmetry.space_group_name_H-M   'P 1'
#
loop_
_entity.id
_entity.type
_entity.pdbx_description
1 polymer ?
#
loop_
_entity_poly.entity_id
_entity_poly.type
_entity_poly.pdbx_seq_one_letter_code
_entity_poly.pdbx_strand_id
1 'polypeptide(L)'
;MNKLTLTSVLIILNCSIIFAGAGSSVNKGNKFFRNNQFNEALSAYQNAQINDPSSPIVNYNMGDALYKLGSYEDALTEYNKALKIKDKKTKSKIYYNIGNTMYRLQKKDEAIANYKKTLELNSKDEDAKYNLQYLLQEMKQQKQQNKDGKDNKDNKDKQKQQQDQKNQQNKQDQQKQQQKQAGEKKEEKKKKYMSKEDVERLLQMSREQEKEAMKKKMKQAAPQLPKPDEDW
;
A
#
# COMPACT_ATOMS: atom_id res chain seq x y z
N MET A 1 -14.37 90.64 29.67
CA MET A 1 -13.77 90.68 28.31
C MET A 1 -14.18 89.40 27.59
N ASN A 2 -14.98 89.54 26.52
CA ASN A 2 -15.58 88.50 25.67
C ASN A 2 -14.50 87.91 24.73
N LYS A 3 -14.33 86.57 24.63
CA LYS A 3 -14.94 85.59 23.69
C LYS A 3 -14.05 85.26 22.47
N LEU A 4 -13.94 83.93 22.21
CA LEU A 4 -13.80 83.25 20.90
C LEU A 4 -12.48 83.53 20.11
N THR A 5 -11.82 82.65 19.35
CA THR A 5 -12.02 81.27 18.83
C THR A 5 -10.79 80.90 18.00
N LEU A 6 -10.57 79.59 17.76
CA LEU A 6 -9.97 78.98 16.54
C LEU A 6 -8.56 79.48 16.13
N THR A 7 -7.53 78.65 15.97
CA THR A 7 -7.49 77.55 15.01
C THR A 7 -6.45 76.50 15.39
N SER A 8 -6.89 75.25 15.51
CA SER A 8 -6.09 74.06 15.39
C SER A 8 -5.41 74.02 14.01
N VAL A 9 -4.08 74.01 13.94
CA VAL A 9 -3.35 73.63 12.72
C VAL A 9 -2.75 72.26 12.98
N LEU A 10 -3.59 71.26 12.74
CA LEU A 10 -3.24 69.87 12.59
C LEU A 10 -2.41 69.77 11.30
N ILE A 11 -1.08 69.70 11.41
CA ILE A 11 -0.22 69.37 10.26
C ILE A 11 -0.40 67.86 10.02
N ILE A 12 -1.49 67.51 9.32
CA ILE A 12 -1.60 66.22 8.64
C ILE A 12 -0.58 66.31 7.51
N LEU A 13 0.60 65.76 7.76
CA LEU A 13 1.59 65.51 6.74
C LEU A 13 0.91 64.64 5.67
N ASN A 14 0.66 65.24 4.51
CA ASN A 14 0.12 64.59 3.32
C ASN A 14 1.06 63.45 2.93
N CYS A 15 0.81 62.25 3.46
CA CYS A 15 1.31 61.01 2.90
C CYS A 15 0.58 60.80 1.58
N SER A 16 1.08 61.45 0.53
CA SER A 16 0.60 61.27 -0.82
C SER A 16 0.86 59.82 -1.20
N ILE A 17 -0.23 59.07 -1.25
CA ILE A 17 -0.30 57.67 -1.66
C ILE A 17 0.28 57.57 -3.07
N ILE A 18 1.48 57.01 -3.20
CA ILE A 18 1.99 56.56 -4.50
C ILE A 18 1.26 55.26 -4.83
N PHE A 19 0.05 55.38 -5.41
CA PHE A 19 -0.76 54.24 -5.88
C PHE A 19 -0.27 53.67 -7.23
N ALA A 20 1.03 53.71 -7.51
CA ALA A 20 1.61 53.30 -8.79
C ALA A 20 2.53 52.05 -8.71
N GLY A 21 2.66 51.41 -7.53
CA GLY A 21 3.72 50.40 -7.29
C GLY A 21 3.35 48.92 -7.53
N ALA A 22 2.08 48.53 -7.36
CA ALA A 22 1.70 47.11 -7.33
C ALA A 22 1.61 46.45 -8.72
N GLY A 23 0.93 47.09 -9.68
CA GLY A 23 0.76 46.55 -11.04
C GLY A 23 2.07 46.46 -11.83
N SER A 24 3.01 47.38 -11.59
CA SER A 24 4.33 47.40 -12.24
C SER A 24 5.19 46.19 -11.83
N SER A 25 5.13 45.82 -10.56
CA SER A 25 5.96 44.74 -9.99
C SER A 25 5.53 43.34 -10.45
N VAL A 26 4.21 43.10 -10.58
CA VAL A 26 3.67 41.84 -11.13
C VAL A 26 4.07 41.65 -12.59
N ASN A 27 3.98 42.71 -13.41
CA ASN A 27 4.37 42.64 -14.83
C ASN A 27 5.87 42.36 -14.98
N LYS A 28 6.70 42.95 -14.12
CA LYS A 28 8.14 42.66 -14.07
C LYS A 28 8.40 41.20 -13.71
N GLY A 29 7.72 40.66 -12.69
CA GLY A 29 7.83 39.27 -12.31
C GLY A 29 7.39 38.31 -13.42
N ASN A 30 6.27 38.63 -14.10
CA ASN A 30 5.79 37.85 -15.25
C ASN A 30 6.81 37.83 -16.40
N LYS A 31 7.51 38.95 -16.64
CA LYS A 31 8.56 39.04 -17.66
C LYS A 31 9.74 38.12 -17.30
N PHE A 32 10.22 38.16 -16.06
CA PHE A 32 11.28 37.25 -15.60
C PHE A 32 10.85 35.79 -15.70
N PHE A 33 9.62 35.48 -15.28
CA PHE A 33 9.08 34.12 -15.33
C PHE A 33 9.06 33.57 -16.76
N ARG A 34 8.60 34.36 -17.74
CA ARG A 34 8.60 33.98 -19.17
C ARG A 34 10.01 33.75 -19.72
N ASN A 35 11.01 34.42 -19.15
CA ASN A 35 12.42 34.23 -19.49
C ASN A 35 13.09 33.09 -18.70
N ASN A 36 12.33 32.30 -17.93
CA ASN A 36 12.83 31.26 -17.02
C ASN A 36 13.76 31.76 -15.90
N GLN A 37 13.72 33.06 -15.60
CA GLN A 37 14.46 33.69 -14.51
C GLN A 37 13.63 33.62 -13.22
N PHE A 38 13.51 32.42 -12.63
CA PHE A 38 12.52 32.17 -11.57
C PHE A 38 12.86 32.83 -10.23
N ASN A 39 14.14 32.98 -9.89
CA ASN A 39 14.55 33.71 -8.68
C ASN A 39 14.18 35.20 -8.78
N GLU A 40 14.48 35.83 -9.91
CA GLU A 40 14.17 37.23 -10.16
C GLU A 40 12.64 37.46 -10.27
N ALA A 41 11.91 36.49 -10.84
CA ALA A 41 10.46 36.50 -10.83
C ALA A 41 9.92 36.48 -9.40
N LEU A 42 10.41 35.57 -8.55
CA LEU A 42 10.01 35.48 -7.16
C LEU A 42 10.31 36.78 -6.39
N SER A 43 11.50 37.36 -6.54
CA SER A 43 11.83 38.65 -5.92
C SER A 43 10.91 39.78 -6.39
N ALA A 44 10.57 39.83 -7.68
CA ALA A 44 9.62 40.82 -8.20
C ALA A 44 8.20 40.62 -7.66
N TYR A 45 7.75 39.37 -7.49
CA TYR A 45 6.46 39.09 -6.87
C TYR A 45 6.43 39.38 -5.37
N GLN A 46 7.52 39.13 -4.64
CA GLN A 46 7.65 39.53 -3.23
C GLN A 46 7.55 41.05 -3.07
N ASN A 47 8.18 41.82 -3.96
CA ASN A 47 8.00 43.28 -4.01
C ASN A 47 6.56 43.69 -4.33
N ALA A 48 5.85 42.95 -5.20
CA ALA A 48 4.43 43.18 -5.44
C ALA A 48 3.58 42.89 -4.18
N GLN A 49 3.92 41.84 -3.42
CA GLN A 49 3.22 41.44 -2.20
C GLN A 49 3.33 42.49 -1.09
N ILE A 50 4.43 43.25 -1.01
CA ILE A 50 4.55 44.38 -0.05
C ILE A 50 3.44 45.42 -0.25
N ASN A 51 3.06 45.66 -1.52
CA ASN A 51 2.07 46.68 -1.86
C ASN A 51 0.63 46.15 -1.81
N ASP A 52 0.41 44.86 -2.08
CA ASP A 52 -0.88 44.18 -1.89
C ASP A 52 -0.67 42.80 -1.24
N PRO A 53 -0.59 42.75 0.10
CA PRO A 53 -0.32 41.50 0.84
C PRO A 53 -1.43 40.45 0.68
N SER A 54 -2.62 40.89 0.25
CA SER A 54 -3.81 40.04 0.16
C SER A 54 -4.04 39.49 -1.24
N SER A 55 -3.22 39.90 -2.23
CA SER A 55 -3.45 39.62 -3.64
C SER A 55 -3.41 38.13 -3.97
N PRO A 56 -4.53 37.48 -4.35
CA PRO A 56 -4.51 36.07 -4.72
C PRO A 56 -3.68 35.82 -5.98
N ILE A 57 -3.57 36.80 -6.87
CA ILE A 57 -2.77 36.72 -8.10
C ILE A 57 -1.28 36.71 -7.80
N VAL A 58 -0.82 37.55 -6.87
CA VAL A 58 0.60 37.57 -6.46
C VAL A 58 0.97 36.22 -5.82
N ASN A 59 0.14 35.71 -4.91
CA ASN A 59 0.37 34.40 -4.29
C ASN A 59 0.39 33.27 -5.34
N TYR A 60 -0.51 33.30 -6.34
CA TYR A 60 -0.51 32.32 -7.43
C TYR A 60 0.81 32.36 -8.22
N ASN A 61 1.27 33.55 -8.61
CA ASN A 61 2.50 33.73 -9.36
C ASN A 61 3.76 33.37 -8.55
N MET A 62 3.78 33.65 -7.24
CA MET A 62 4.83 33.19 -6.34
C MET A 62 4.86 31.67 -6.27
N GLY A 63 3.69 31.02 -6.15
CA GLY A 63 3.56 29.57 -6.19
C GLY A 63 4.14 28.97 -7.49
N ASP A 64 3.82 29.57 -8.64
CA ASP A 64 4.36 29.15 -9.94
C ASP A 64 5.91 29.26 -9.96
N ALA A 65 6.48 30.35 -9.47
CA ALA A 65 7.94 30.53 -9.40
C ALA A 65 8.61 29.53 -8.44
N LEU A 66 8.06 29.36 -7.24
CA LEU A 66 8.56 28.41 -6.24
C LEU A 66 8.49 26.96 -6.75
N TYR A 67 7.42 26.59 -7.45
CA TYR A 67 7.31 25.27 -8.07
C TYR A 67 8.41 25.04 -9.10
N LYS A 68 8.72 26.05 -9.93
CA LYS A 68 9.80 25.98 -10.92
C LYS A 68 11.19 25.91 -10.29
N LEU A 69 11.36 26.51 -9.12
CA LEU A 69 12.58 26.41 -8.31
C LEU A 69 12.71 25.09 -7.54
N GLY A 70 11.64 24.29 -7.47
CA GLY A 70 11.62 23.02 -6.75
C GLY A 70 11.27 23.12 -5.27
N SER A 71 10.94 24.32 -4.77
CA SER A 71 10.46 24.55 -3.41
C SER A 71 8.97 24.24 -3.30
N TYR A 72 8.63 22.94 -3.32
CA TYR A 72 7.23 22.49 -3.44
C TYR A 72 6.37 22.81 -2.21
N GLU A 73 6.94 22.75 -1.00
CA GLU A 73 6.24 23.08 0.24
C GLU A 73 5.87 24.57 0.31
N ASP A 74 6.79 25.44 -0.09
CA ASP A 74 6.55 26.88 -0.18
C ASP A 74 5.56 27.20 -1.30
N ALA A 75 5.70 26.54 -2.46
CA ALA A 75 4.74 26.68 -3.56
C ALA A 75 3.32 26.32 -3.12
N LEU A 76 3.17 25.21 -2.39
CA LEU A 76 1.88 24.78 -1.85
C LEU A 76 1.29 25.83 -0.88
N THR A 77 2.13 26.43 -0.04
CA THR A 77 1.72 27.49 0.88
C THR A 77 1.15 28.70 0.11
N GLU A 78 1.85 29.15 -0.92
CA GLU A 78 1.42 30.28 -1.74
C GLU A 78 0.18 29.96 -2.58
N TYR A 79 0.09 28.77 -3.19
CA TYR A 79 -1.13 28.35 -3.89
C TYR A 79 -2.34 28.28 -2.97
N ASN A 80 -2.19 27.82 -1.72
CA ASN A 80 -3.28 27.80 -0.75
C ASN A 80 -3.76 29.22 -0.40
N LYS A 81 -2.85 30.19 -0.26
CA LYS A 81 -3.23 31.61 -0.11
C LYS A 81 -3.99 32.12 -1.35
N ALA A 82 -3.59 31.69 -2.54
CA ALA A 82 -4.22 32.07 -3.81
C ALA A 82 -5.65 31.54 -3.99
N LEU A 83 -6.08 30.50 -3.27
CA LEU A 83 -7.44 29.94 -3.34
C LEU A 83 -8.55 30.93 -2.95
N LYS A 84 -8.21 32.08 -2.34
CA LYS A 84 -9.11 33.21 -2.12
C LYS A 84 -9.64 33.83 -3.41
N ILE A 85 -9.07 33.49 -4.58
CA ILE A 85 -9.53 33.99 -5.87
C ILE A 85 -10.99 33.62 -6.15
N LYS A 86 -11.75 34.57 -6.72
CA LYS A 86 -13.17 34.37 -7.04
C LYS A 86 -13.39 33.80 -8.44
N ASP A 87 -12.50 34.12 -9.39
CA ASP A 87 -12.59 33.62 -10.76
C ASP A 87 -12.44 32.10 -10.79
N LYS A 88 -13.47 31.40 -11.27
CA LYS A 88 -13.51 29.93 -11.31
C LYS A 88 -12.43 29.36 -12.23
N LYS A 89 -12.14 30.03 -13.34
CA LYS A 89 -11.13 29.57 -14.32
C LYS A 89 -9.74 29.56 -13.69
N THR A 90 -9.38 30.65 -13.00
CA THR A 90 -8.10 30.74 -12.30
C THR A 90 -8.06 29.85 -11.06
N LYS A 91 -9.16 29.73 -10.33
CA LYS A 91 -9.27 28.78 -9.21
C LYS A 91 -9.04 27.32 -9.65
N SER A 92 -9.55 26.93 -10.81
CA SER A 92 -9.29 25.62 -11.41
C SER A 92 -7.79 25.40 -11.67
N LYS A 93 -7.10 26.38 -12.26
CA LYS A 93 -5.63 26.32 -12.46
C LYS A 93 -4.84 26.22 -11.16
N ILE A 94 -5.28 26.91 -10.10
CA ILE A 94 -4.65 26.81 -8.78
C ILE A 94 -4.78 25.38 -8.24
N TYR A 95 -5.97 24.78 -8.31
CA TYR A 95 -6.13 23.38 -7.90
C TYR A 95 -5.27 22.43 -8.74
N TYR A 96 -5.15 22.66 -10.04
CA TYR A 96 -4.26 21.87 -10.90
C TYR A 96 -2.80 21.96 -10.44
N ASN A 97 -2.31 23.17 -10.17
CA ASN A 97 -0.94 23.36 -9.69
C ASN A 97 -0.72 22.81 -8.28
N ILE A 98 -1.71 22.86 -7.39
CA ILE A 98 -1.66 22.16 -6.10
C ILE A 98 -1.57 20.65 -6.32
N GLY A 99 -2.34 20.10 -7.26
CA GLY A 99 -2.27 18.69 -7.63
C GLY A 99 -0.87 18.28 -8.10
N ASN A 100 -0.28 19.05 -9.02
CA ASN A 100 1.09 18.86 -9.49
C ASN A 100 2.10 18.96 -8.33
N THR A 101 1.92 19.91 -7.43
CA THR A 101 2.81 20.12 -6.27
C THR A 101 2.75 18.93 -5.31
N MET A 102 1.54 18.47 -4.97
CA MET A 102 1.34 17.29 -4.12
C MET A 102 1.95 16.03 -4.76
N TYR A 103 1.85 15.89 -6.08
CA TYR A 103 2.50 14.80 -6.80
C TYR A 103 4.02 14.83 -6.66
N ARG A 104 4.66 16.01 -6.81
CA ARG A 104 6.11 16.15 -6.60
C ARG A 104 6.52 15.82 -5.16
N LEU A 105 5.66 16.11 -4.19
CA LEU A 105 5.80 15.75 -2.78
C LEU A 105 5.47 14.28 -2.47
N GLN A 106 5.22 13.44 -3.48
CA GLN A 106 4.79 12.03 -3.33
C GLN A 106 3.46 11.82 -2.59
N LYS A 107 2.65 12.88 -2.43
CA LYS A 107 1.32 12.87 -1.81
C LYS A 107 0.24 12.60 -2.86
N LYS A 108 0.18 11.34 -3.32
CA LYS A 108 -0.60 10.94 -4.50
C LYS A 108 -2.12 11.06 -4.29
N ASP A 109 -2.62 10.71 -3.11
CA ASP A 109 -4.05 10.81 -2.80
C ASP A 109 -4.53 12.27 -2.81
N GLU A 110 -3.73 13.17 -2.24
CA GLU A 110 -3.98 14.61 -2.25
C GLU A 110 -3.86 15.20 -3.66
N ALA A 111 -2.92 14.71 -4.47
CA ALA A 111 -2.81 15.11 -5.87
C ALA A 111 -4.08 14.74 -6.65
N ILE A 112 -4.57 13.51 -6.51
CA ILE A 112 -5.83 13.02 -7.10
C ILE A 112 -7.01 13.90 -6.69
N ALA A 113 -7.13 14.22 -5.40
CA ALA A 113 -8.21 15.07 -4.89
C ALA A 113 -8.21 16.46 -5.54
N ASN A 114 -7.04 17.05 -5.76
CA ASN A 114 -6.92 18.37 -6.38
C ASN A 114 -7.13 18.35 -7.90
N TYR A 115 -6.72 17.29 -8.61
CA TYR A 115 -7.09 17.12 -10.02
C TYR A 115 -8.61 16.94 -10.18
N LYS A 116 -9.27 16.22 -9.28
CA LYS A 116 -10.74 16.13 -9.28
C LYS A 116 -11.40 17.51 -9.09
N LYS A 117 -10.94 18.31 -8.12
CA LYS A 117 -11.42 19.71 -7.94
C LYS A 117 -11.17 20.59 -9.16
N THR A 118 -10.06 20.38 -9.87
CA THR A 118 -9.79 21.05 -11.15
C THR A 118 -10.89 20.74 -12.16
N LEU A 119 -11.23 19.46 -12.32
CA LEU A 119 -12.25 18.96 -13.25
C LEU A 119 -13.69 19.31 -12.85
N GLU A 120 -13.97 19.48 -11.55
CA GLU A 120 -15.24 20.01 -11.06
C GLU A 120 -15.45 21.47 -11.50
N LEU A 121 -14.38 22.27 -11.56
CA LEU A 121 -14.43 23.67 -11.98
C LEU A 121 -14.23 23.86 -13.49
N ASN A 122 -13.48 22.97 -14.13
CA ASN A 122 -13.20 22.96 -15.55
C ASN A 122 -13.15 21.50 -16.06
N SER A 123 -14.30 20.97 -16.46
CA SER A 123 -14.41 19.57 -16.93
C SER A 123 -13.68 19.27 -18.24
N LYS A 124 -13.19 20.30 -18.94
CA LYS A 124 -12.43 20.20 -20.21
C LYS A 124 -10.93 20.34 -20.02
N ASP A 125 -10.44 20.33 -18.78
CA ASP A 125 -9.01 20.37 -18.50
C ASP A 125 -8.36 19.02 -18.82
N GLU A 126 -7.76 18.91 -20.01
CA GLU A 126 -7.17 17.65 -20.49
C GLU A 126 -5.92 17.24 -19.71
N ASP A 127 -5.13 18.22 -19.25
CA ASP A 127 -3.94 17.95 -18.43
C ASP A 127 -4.33 17.34 -17.08
N ALA A 128 -5.36 17.87 -16.44
CA ALA A 128 -5.88 17.30 -15.19
C ALA A 128 -6.46 15.89 -15.38
N LYS A 129 -7.15 15.60 -16.49
CA LYS A 129 -7.63 14.25 -16.81
C LYS A 129 -6.48 13.27 -16.98
N TYR A 130 -5.47 13.66 -17.76
CA TYR A 130 -4.29 12.85 -18.01
C TYR A 130 -3.55 12.53 -16.71
N ASN A 131 -3.25 13.55 -15.88
CA ASN A 131 -2.54 13.36 -14.63
C ASN A 131 -3.34 12.52 -13.62
N LEU A 132 -4.67 12.70 -13.57
CA LEU A 132 -5.54 11.88 -12.74
C LEU A 132 -5.52 10.41 -13.19
N GLN A 133 -5.66 10.15 -14.49
CA GLN A 133 -5.64 8.80 -15.04
C GLN A 133 -4.29 8.11 -14.78
N TYR A 134 -3.19 8.82 -15.02
CA TYR A 134 -1.84 8.34 -14.75
C TYR A 134 -1.69 7.89 -13.29
N LEU A 135 -2.10 8.72 -12.32
CA LEU A 135 -2.00 8.37 -10.91
C LEU A 135 -2.89 7.19 -10.50
N LEU A 136 -4.11 7.13 -11.02
CA LEU A 136 -5.02 6.01 -10.74
C LEU A 136 -4.45 4.69 -11.29
N GLN A 137 -3.85 4.72 -12.47
CA GLN A 137 -3.20 3.56 -13.07
C GLN A 137 -1.97 3.13 -12.26
N GLU A 138 -1.13 4.08 -11.86
CA GLU A 138 0.06 3.82 -11.04
C GLU A 138 -0.33 3.17 -9.70
N MET A 139 -1.34 3.70 -9.02
CA MET A 139 -1.84 3.12 -7.77
C MET A 139 -2.42 1.71 -7.97
N LYS A 140 -3.12 1.46 -9.09
CA LYS A 140 -3.63 0.13 -9.42
C LYS A 140 -2.48 -0.87 -9.61
N GLN A 141 -1.43 -0.47 -10.32
CA GLN A 141 -0.25 -1.31 -10.55
C GLN A 141 0.49 -1.61 -9.23
N GLN A 142 0.68 -0.62 -8.37
CA GLN A 142 1.28 -0.82 -7.04
C GLN A 142 0.47 -1.79 -6.18
N LYS A 143 -0.87 -1.66 -6.18
CA LYS A 143 -1.75 -2.60 -5.46
C LYS A 143 -1.66 -4.02 -6.02
N GLN A 144 -1.51 -4.19 -7.33
CA GLN A 144 -1.35 -5.51 -7.94
C GLN A 144 0.01 -6.12 -7.59
N GLN A 145 1.11 -5.36 -7.71
CA GLN A 145 2.45 -5.82 -7.33
C GLN A 145 2.52 -6.24 -5.86
N ASN A 146 1.86 -5.50 -4.97
CA ASN A 146 1.80 -5.84 -3.55
C ASN A 146 0.99 -7.12 -3.29
N LYS A 147 -0.04 -7.41 -4.10
CA LYS A 147 -0.79 -8.68 -4.04
C LYS A 147 0.03 -9.84 -4.59
N ASP A 148 0.61 -9.68 -5.78
CA ASP A 148 1.43 -10.72 -6.42
C ASP A 148 2.66 -11.07 -5.55
N GLY A 149 3.27 -10.09 -4.89
CA GLY A 149 4.36 -10.30 -3.94
C GLY A 149 3.93 -11.06 -2.68
N LYS A 150 2.70 -10.82 -2.19
CA LYS A 150 2.14 -11.54 -1.04
C LYS A 150 1.77 -12.97 -1.41
N ASP A 151 1.11 -13.17 -2.55
CA ASP A 151 0.73 -14.49 -3.06
C ASP A 151 1.97 -15.36 -3.35
N ASN A 152 3.04 -14.77 -3.89
CA ASN A 152 4.31 -15.48 -4.09
C ASN A 152 4.97 -15.92 -2.77
N LYS A 153 4.90 -15.08 -1.73
CA LYS A 153 5.45 -15.42 -0.41
C LYS A 153 4.66 -16.56 0.24
N ASP A 154 3.33 -16.46 0.21
CA ASP A 154 2.43 -17.48 0.75
C ASP A 154 2.58 -18.84 0.02
N ASN A 155 2.83 -18.80 -1.30
CA ASN A 155 3.07 -20.02 -2.08
C ASN A 155 4.43 -20.67 -1.75
N LYS A 156 5.47 -19.86 -1.55
CA LYS A 156 6.81 -20.34 -1.17
C LYS A 156 6.81 -20.97 0.24
N ASP A 157 6.07 -20.39 1.17
CA ASP A 157 5.93 -20.92 2.53
C ASP A 157 5.12 -22.24 2.54
N LYS A 158 4.07 -22.35 1.71
CA LYS A 158 3.31 -23.61 1.51
C LYS A 158 4.16 -24.73 0.89
N GLN A 159 4.98 -24.43 -0.13
CA GLN A 159 5.89 -25.42 -0.72
C GLN A 159 6.92 -25.91 0.30
N LYS A 160 7.47 -25.01 1.10
CA LYS A 160 8.42 -25.37 2.15
C LYS A 160 7.79 -26.27 3.21
N GLN A 161 6.57 -25.96 3.66
CA GLN A 161 5.84 -26.83 4.59
C GLN A 161 5.53 -28.21 4.02
N GLN A 162 5.13 -28.31 2.74
CA GLN A 162 4.88 -29.61 2.10
C GLN A 162 6.17 -30.44 1.97
N GLN A 163 7.29 -29.78 1.67
CA GLN A 163 8.59 -30.45 1.58
C GLN A 163 9.07 -30.94 2.96
N ASP A 164 8.85 -30.15 4.01
CA ASP A 164 9.18 -30.52 5.39
C ASP A 164 8.32 -31.70 5.89
N GLN A 165 7.02 -31.73 5.56
CA GLN A 165 6.13 -32.86 5.87
C GLN A 165 6.58 -34.14 5.14
N LYS A 166 6.92 -34.05 3.85
CA LYS A 166 7.38 -35.20 3.06
C LYS A 166 8.70 -35.77 3.61
N ASN A 167 9.61 -34.89 4.06
CA ASN A 167 10.86 -35.29 4.69
C ASN A 167 10.65 -35.94 6.07
N GLN A 168 9.68 -35.48 6.87
CA GLN A 168 9.33 -36.12 8.14
C GLN A 168 8.73 -37.52 7.93
N GLN A 169 7.86 -37.67 6.94
CA GLN A 169 7.24 -38.97 6.63
C GLN A 169 8.28 -39.99 6.15
N ASN A 170 9.18 -39.60 5.24
CA ASN A 170 10.28 -40.44 4.80
C ASN A 170 11.20 -40.89 5.96
N LYS A 171 11.46 -40.02 6.95
CA LYS A 171 12.24 -40.39 8.15
C LYS A 171 11.51 -41.41 9.03
N GLN A 172 10.20 -41.27 9.21
CA GLN A 172 9.40 -42.24 9.97
C GLN A 172 9.37 -43.60 9.27
N ASP A 173 9.23 -43.62 7.94
CA ASP A 173 9.19 -44.87 7.18
C ASP A 173 10.54 -45.59 7.18
N GLN A 174 11.66 -44.86 7.09
CA GLN A 174 13.00 -45.43 7.28
C GLN A 174 13.18 -46.01 8.68
N GLN A 175 12.74 -45.33 9.74
CA GLN A 175 12.83 -45.86 11.10
C GLN A 175 12.00 -47.13 11.28
N LYS A 176 10.78 -47.19 10.72
CA LYS A 176 9.95 -48.40 10.73
C LYS A 176 10.60 -49.56 9.99
N GLN A 177 11.24 -49.31 8.85
CA GLN A 177 11.99 -50.34 8.12
C GLN A 177 13.20 -50.85 8.91
N GLN A 178 13.97 -49.97 9.53
CA GLN A 178 15.11 -50.36 10.37
C GLN A 178 14.66 -51.19 11.58
N GLN A 179 13.54 -50.83 12.21
CA GLN A 179 12.98 -51.60 13.32
C GLN A 179 12.49 -52.99 12.87
N LYS A 180 11.84 -53.11 11.70
CA LYS A 180 11.46 -54.42 11.14
C LYS A 180 12.67 -55.30 10.87
N GLN A 181 13.68 -54.78 10.19
CA GLN A 181 14.91 -55.52 9.90
C GLN A 181 15.67 -55.93 11.18
N ALA A 182 15.65 -55.08 12.22
CA ALA A 182 16.24 -55.42 13.51
C ALA A 182 15.44 -56.52 14.24
N GLY A 183 14.11 -56.53 14.11
CA GLY A 183 13.23 -57.58 14.62
C GLY A 183 13.50 -58.93 13.94
N GLU A 184 13.52 -58.93 12.59
CA GLU A 184 13.79 -60.13 11.78
C GLU A 184 15.17 -60.73 12.11
N LYS A 185 16.23 -59.90 12.20
CA LYS A 185 17.57 -60.36 12.59
C LYS A 185 17.63 -60.92 14.01
N LYS A 186 16.86 -60.36 14.96
CA LYS A 186 16.77 -60.89 16.33
C LYS A 186 16.05 -62.24 16.34
N GLU A 187 15.00 -62.39 15.56
CA GLU A 187 14.24 -63.63 15.46
C GLU A 187 15.05 -64.74 14.77
N GLU A 188 15.77 -64.40 13.69
CA GLU A 188 16.68 -65.31 12.99
C GLU A 188 17.84 -65.77 13.89
N LYS A 189 18.46 -64.85 14.63
CA LYS A 189 19.46 -65.22 15.65
C LYS A 189 18.85 -66.15 16.71
N LYS A 190 17.65 -65.85 17.21
CA LYS A 190 16.98 -66.72 18.19
C LYS A 190 16.75 -68.12 17.62
N LYS A 191 16.34 -68.24 16.35
CA LYS A 191 16.21 -69.53 15.63
C LYS A 191 17.55 -70.26 15.48
N LYS A 192 18.65 -69.53 15.26
CA LYS A 192 20.00 -70.10 15.10
C LYS A 192 20.59 -70.71 16.38
N TYR A 193 20.20 -70.20 17.55
CA TYR A 193 20.72 -70.67 18.86
C TYR A 193 19.75 -71.61 19.62
N MET A 194 18.60 -71.96 19.05
CA MET A 194 17.70 -72.97 19.61
C MET A 194 18.13 -74.37 19.16
N SER A 195 17.98 -75.38 20.03
CA SER A 195 18.20 -76.78 19.65
C SER A 195 17.21 -77.19 18.55
N LYS A 196 17.54 -78.22 17.74
CA LYS A 196 16.63 -78.68 16.66
C LYS A 196 15.23 -79.02 17.18
N GLU A 197 15.15 -79.62 18.38
CA GLU A 197 13.89 -79.97 19.03
C GLU A 197 13.07 -78.74 19.45
N ASP A 198 13.72 -77.70 19.95
CA ASP A 198 13.03 -76.45 20.34
C ASP A 198 12.46 -75.71 19.13
N VAL A 199 13.18 -75.70 18.01
CA VAL A 199 12.71 -75.11 16.74
C VAL A 199 11.48 -75.84 16.23
N GLU A 200 11.50 -77.18 16.26
CA GLU A 200 10.39 -78.00 15.76
C GLU A 200 9.14 -77.86 16.64
N ARG A 201 9.32 -77.82 17.97
CA ARG A 201 8.25 -77.54 18.92
C ARG A 201 7.60 -76.16 18.68
N LEU A 202 8.42 -75.13 18.43
CA LEU A 202 7.91 -73.79 18.13
C LEU A 202 7.17 -73.71 16.78
N LEU A 203 7.66 -74.40 15.75
CA LEU A 203 6.97 -74.49 14.44
C LEU A 203 5.64 -75.22 14.56
N GLN A 204 5.55 -76.23 15.42
CA GLN A 204 4.29 -76.91 15.71
C GLN A 204 3.32 -75.98 16.44
N MET A 205 3.77 -75.31 17.50
CA MET A 205 2.96 -74.33 18.23
C MET A 205 2.47 -73.18 17.33
N SER A 206 3.30 -72.65 16.42
CA SER A 206 2.89 -71.60 15.47
C SER A 206 1.85 -72.11 14.48
N ARG A 207 2.01 -73.34 13.95
CA ARG A 207 1.02 -73.96 13.06
C ARG A 207 -0.31 -74.20 13.78
N GLU A 208 -0.27 -74.56 15.06
CA GLU A 208 -1.46 -74.70 15.89
C GLU A 208 -2.14 -73.36 16.15
N GLN A 209 -1.38 -72.32 16.51
CA GLN A 209 -1.91 -70.96 16.68
C GLN A 209 -2.55 -70.41 15.39
N GLU A 210 -1.93 -70.62 14.23
CA GLU A 210 -2.50 -70.22 12.94
C GLU A 210 -3.78 -70.99 12.61
N LYS A 211 -3.83 -72.30 12.87
CA LYS A 211 -5.04 -73.11 12.73
C LYS A 211 -6.14 -72.64 13.67
N GLU A 212 -5.83 -72.32 14.92
CA GLU A 212 -6.80 -71.79 15.87
C GLU A 212 -7.28 -70.39 15.49
N ALA A 213 -6.39 -69.51 15.03
CA ALA A 213 -6.75 -68.19 14.53
C ALA A 213 -7.64 -68.30 13.28
N MET A 214 -7.34 -69.24 12.36
CA MET A 214 -8.20 -69.56 11.23
C MET A 214 -9.56 -70.11 11.68
N LYS A 215 -9.57 -71.06 12.63
CA LYS A 215 -10.81 -71.63 13.17
C LYS A 215 -11.66 -70.58 13.87
N LYS A 216 -11.05 -69.63 14.57
CA LYS A 216 -11.71 -68.49 15.21
C LYS A 216 -12.27 -67.52 14.17
N LYS A 217 -11.50 -67.19 13.13
CA LYS A 217 -11.97 -66.40 11.98
C LYS A 217 -13.12 -67.09 11.25
N MET A 218 -13.06 -68.41 11.05
CA MET A 218 -14.13 -69.20 10.44
C MET A 218 -15.39 -69.27 11.33
N LYS A 219 -15.25 -69.39 12.66
CA LYS A 219 -16.38 -69.31 13.60
C LYS A 219 -17.01 -67.92 13.62
N GLN A 220 -16.22 -66.87 13.49
CA GLN A 220 -16.70 -65.49 13.42
C GLN A 220 -17.32 -65.14 12.06
N ALA A 221 -16.95 -65.87 11.00
CA ALA A 221 -17.50 -65.74 9.65
C ALA A 221 -18.67 -66.71 9.35
N ALA A 222 -19.12 -67.52 10.33
CA ALA A 222 -20.27 -68.39 10.15
C ALA A 222 -21.57 -67.54 10.09
N PRO A 223 -22.45 -67.75 9.08
CA PRO A 223 -23.67 -66.97 8.96
C PRO A 223 -24.60 -67.26 10.15
N GLN A 224 -25.09 -66.21 10.80
CA GLN A 224 -26.19 -66.33 11.76
C GLN A 224 -27.43 -66.79 10.98
N LEU A 225 -27.88 -68.02 11.22
CA LEU A 225 -29.17 -68.49 10.69
C LEU A 225 -30.27 -67.57 11.26
N PRO A 226 -31.20 -67.07 10.42
CA PRO A 226 -32.30 -66.24 10.91
C PRO A 226 -33.11 -67.05 11.93
N LYS A 227 -33.47 -66.41 13.05
CA LYS A 227 -34.38 -67.02 14.03
C LYS A 227 -35.73 -67.28 13.33
N PRO A 228 -36.40 -68.42 13.60
CA PRO A 228 -37.73 -68.63 13.05
C PRO A 228 -38.68 -67.61 13.67
N ASP A 229 -39.42 -66.87 12.85
CA ASP A 229 -40.51 -66.02 13.32
C ASP A 229 -41.63 -66.94 13.85
N GLU A 230 -41.94 -66.83 15.14
CA GLU A 230 -43.15 -67.40 15.75
C GLU A 230 -44.32 -66.47 15.43
N ASP A 231 -45.08 -66.78 14.36
CA ASP A 231 -46.44 -66.31 14.17
C ASP A 231 -47.39 -67.53 14.24
N TRP A 232 -48.03 -67.70 15.40
CA TRP A 232 -49.41 -68.17 15.55
C TRP A 232 -50.08 -67.38 16.68
#